data_AF-A0A2D4LNV0-F1
#
_entry.id   AF-A0A2D4LNV0-F1
#
_cell.length_a   1.000
_cell.length_b   1.000
_cell.length_c   1.000
_cell.angle_alpha   90.00
_cell.angle_beta   90.00
_cell.angle_gamma   90.00
#
_symmetry.space_group_name_H-M   'P 1'
#
loop_
_entity.id
_entity.type
_entity.pdbx_description
1 polymer ?
#
loop_
_entity_poly.entity_id
_entity_poly.type
_entity_poly.pdbx_seq_one_letter_code
_entity_poly.pdbx_strand_id
1 'polypeptide(L)'
;MDVCCDAAGRYPSNYNAWSHRIWVLQNLAKLNTKILLDELSSTKHWVSVHVSDHSGFHYRQFLLKSLIVRTGTDCIIKLCDHPTNQQTSCFPKDEADEGAEAFCMEKQQPDHSYLKEEVELCTDLINTYPGHETLWYHRRQVFYLQHHLKNCPVPNIWSSTSNNSDGTVNNSHPHVTTGHTTQDMDVDSLTECNKQGYSQETKRLKRAPMQDCINVEEEYKFINHVLSTCKEEDQARFASSYRKWLVSFLGQ
;
A
#
# COMPACT_ATOMS: atom_id res chain seq x y z
N MET A 1 -25.90 6.89 -0.76
CA MET A 1 -24.91 7.63 -1.59
C MET A 1 -25.53 8.03 -2.94
N ASP A 2 -26.86 8.08 -3.02
CA ASP A 2 -27.58 7.76 -4.26
C ASP A 2 -27.57 8.94 -5.24
N VAL A 3 -27.67 10.17 -4.71
CA VAL A 3 -27.50 11.40 -5.48
C VAL A 3 -26.16 11.46 -6.21
N CYS A 4 -25.09 10.96 -5.60
CA CYS A 4 -23.77 10.92 -6.23
C CYS A 4 -23.69 9.84 -7.31
N CYS A 5 -24.36 8.68 -7.11
CA CYS A 5 -24.49 7.65 -8.14
C CYS A 5 -25.24 8.19 -9.36
N ASP A 6 -26.39 8.84 -9.15
CA ASP A 6 -27.18 9.45 -10.22
C ASP A 6 -26.37 10.52 -10.98
N ALA A 7 -25.63 11.36 -10.26
CA ALA A 7 -24.78 12.38 -10.86
C ALA A 7 -23.62 11.78 -11.67
N ALA A 8 -23.04 10.67 -11.21
CA ALA A 8 -22.02 9.93 -11.96
C ALA A 8 -22.59 9.25 -13.21
N GLY A 9 -23.87 8.87 -13.20
CA GLY A 9 -24.53 8.21 -14.34
C GLY A 9 -24.88 9.15 -15.48
N ARG A 10 -25.04 10.44 -15.18
CA ARG A 10 -25.37 11.47 -16.19
C ARG A 10 -24.16 11.96 -16.97
N TYR A 11 -22.95 11.86 -16.41
CA TYR A 11 -21.73 12.35 -17.03
C TYR A 11 -20.57 11.37 -16.79
N PRO A 12 -19.94 10.85 -17.86
CA PRO A 12 -18.77 9.98 -17.73
C PRO A 12 -17.69 10.63 -16.85
N SER A 13 -17.15 9.86 -15.92
CA SER A 13 -16.07 10.30 -15.03
C SER A 13 -16.33 11.60 -14.29
N ASN A 14 -17.56 11.82 -13.83
CA ASN A 14 -17.94 12.97 -13.00
C ASN A 14 -17.12 13.03 -11.69
N TYR A 15 -15.99 13.72 -11.77
CA TYR A 15 -15.03 13.85 -10.68
C TYR A 15 -15.66 14.50 -9.43
N ASN A 16 -16.57 15.45 -9.61
CA ASN A 16 -17.21 16.16 -8.51
C ASN A 16 -18.12 15.23 -7.70
N ALA A 17 -18.88 14.35 -8.38
CA ALA A 17 -19.73 13.38 -7.71
C ALA A 17 -18.91 12.40 -6.84
N TRP A 18 -17.83 11.86 -7.42
CA TRP A 18 -16.94 10.94 -6.70
C TRP A 18 -16.17 11.62 -5.57
N SER A 19 -15.68 12.84 -5.78
CA SER A 19 -14.99 13.63 -4.75
C SER A 19 -15.92 14.00 -3.60
N HIS A 20 -17.18 14.30 -3.89
CA HIS A 20 -18.18 14.53 -2.84
C HIS A 20 -18.46 13.26 -2.03
N ARG A 21 -18.52 12.06 -2.65
CA ARG A 21 -18.59 10.79 -1.90
C ARG A 21 -17.42 10.62 -0.95
N ILE A 22 -16.20 10.92 -1.40
CA ILE A 22 -14.99 10.91 -0.54
C ILE A 22 -15.18 11.85 0.65
N TRP A 23 -15.61 13.08 0.40
CA TRP A 23 -15.84 14.07 1.44
C TRP A 23 -16.86 13.58 2.49
N VAL A 24 -17.97 12.98 2.05
CA VAL A 24 -18.99 12.38 2.94
C VAL A 24 -18.37 11.28 3.81
N LEU A 25 -17.54 10.40 3.22
CA LEU A 25 -16.89 9.33 3.97
C LEU A 25 -15.91 9.85 5.03
N GLN A 26 -15.15 10.89 4.69
CA GLN A 26 -14.19 11.49 5.61
C GLN A 26 -14.88 12.25 6.75
N ASN A 27 -15.92 13.04 6.42
CA ASN A 27 -16.48 14.02 7.33
C ASN A 27 -17.68 13.51 8.11
N LEU A 28 -18.58 12.75 7.46
CA LEU A 28 -19.82 12.27 8.07
C LEU A 28 -19.67 10.84 8.58
N ALA A 29 -19.11 9.93 7.76
CA ALA A 29 -18.94 8.53 8.14
C ALA A 29 -17.66 8.27 8.96
N LYS A 30 -16.78 9.27 9.10
CA LYS A 30 -15.50 9.20 9.83
C LYS A 30 -14.63 8.00 9.46
N LEU A 31 -14.65 7.61 8.18
CA LEU A 31 -13.92 6.43 7.66
C LEU A 31 -14.19 5.16 8.48
N ASN A 32 -15.46 4.93 8.83
CA ASN A 32 -15.90 3.72 9.51
C ASN A 32 -15.66 2.48 8.62
N THR A 33 -15.00 1.47 9.16
CA THR A 33 -14.61 0.25 8.43
C THR A 33 -15.78 -0.44 7.74
N LYS A 34 -16.93 -0.56 8.42
CA LYS A 34 -18.13 -1.20 7.84
C LYS A 34 -18.63 -0.41 6.64
N ILE A 35 -18.74 0.91 6.76
CA ILE A 35 -19.20 1.77 5.66
C ILE A 35 -18.23 1.72 4.47
N LEU A 36 -16.92 1.66 4.72
CA LEU A 36 -15.92 1.53 3.66
C LEU A 36 -16.06 0.20 2.90
N LEU A 37 -16.27 -0.92 3.61
CA LEU A 37 -16.51 -2.24 3.01
C LEU A 37 -17.83 -2.27 2.23
N ASP A 38 -18.89 -1.69 2.79
CA ASP A 38 -20.20 -1.57 2.13
C ASP A 38 -20.09 -0.75 0.83
N GLU A 39 -19.32 0.34 0.83
CA GLU A 39 -19.06 1.16 -0.36
C GLU A 39 -18.18 0.46 -1.40
N LEU A 40 -17.18 -0.30 -0.97
CA LEU A 40 -16.34 -1.08 -1.89
C LEU A 40 -17.18 -2.17 -2.57
N SER A 41 -18.10 -2.78 -1.83
CA SER A 41 -19.03 -3.78 -2.34
C SER A 41 -20.05 -3.16 -3.31
N SER A 42 -20.69 -2.05 -2.91
CA SER A 42 -21.75 -1.39 -3.70
C SER A 42 -21.24 -0.79 -5.01
N THR A 43 -19.98 -0.35 -5.05
CA THR A 43 -19.37 0.22 -6.27
C THR A 43 -18.76 -0.81 -7.21
N LYS A 44 -18.75 -2.11 -6.86
CA LYS A 44 -18.20 -3.18 -7.72
C LYS A 44 -18.95 -3.29 -9.04
N HIS A 45 -20.29 -3.28 -9.00
CA HIS A 45 -21.10 -3.33 -10.21
C HIS A 45 -20.85 -2.09 -11.09
N TRP A 46 -20.73 -0.90 -10.50
CA TRP A 46 -20.48 0.33 -11.24
C TRP A 46 -19.25 0.24 -12.14
N VAL A 47 -18.11 -0.18 -11.58
CA VAL A 47 -16.85 -0.25 -12.33
C VAL A 47 -16.82 -1.41 -13.32
N SER A 48 -17.66 -2.43 -13.12
CA SER A 48 -17.80 -3.52 -14.09
C SER A 48 -18.53 -3.12 -15.37
N VAL A 49 -19.36 -2.06 -15.32
CA VAL A 49 -20.08 -1.54 -16.49
C VAL A 49 -19.48 -0.23 -17.01
N HIS A 50 -18.71 0.50 -16.19
CA HIS A 50 -17.99 1.73 -16.57
C HIS A 50 -16.47 1.54 -16.50
N VAL A 51 -15.92 0.65 -17.32
CA VAL A 51 -14.50 0.25 -17.27
C VAL A 51 -13.48 1.36 -17.58
N SER A 52 -13.91 2.43 -18.25
CA SER A 52 -13.06 3.63 -18.50
C SER A 52 -13.24 4.73 -17.45
N ASP A 53 -14.02 4.51 -16.38
CA ASP A 53 -14.28 5.55 -15.39
C ASP A 53 -13.09 5.73 -14.42
N HIS A 54 -12.15 6.59 -14.81
CA HIS A 54 -10.98 6.92 -13.97
C HIS A 54 -11.38 7.45 -12.60
N SER A 55 -12.44 8.26 -12.50
CA SER A 55 -12.92 8.82 -11.24
C SER A 55 -13.51 7.75 -10.32
N GLY A 56 -14.27 6.80 -10.89
CA GLY A 56 -14.80 5.64 -10.17
C GLY A 56 -13.71 4.72 -9.64
N PHE A 57 -12.70 4.38 -10.46
CA PHE A 57 -11.56 3.59 -10.01
C PHE A 57 -10.68 4.33 -8.99
N HIS A 58 -10.53 5.66 -9.12
CA HIS A 58 -9.86 6.47 -8.11
C HIS A 58 -10.59 6.42 -6.75
N TYR A 59 -11.94 6.47 -6.76
CA TYR A 59 -12.73 6.30 -5.54
C TYR A 59 -12.47 4.93 -4.89
N ARG A 60 -12.42 3.85 -5.67
CA ARG A 60 -12.08 2.52 -5.15
C ARG A 60 -10.68 2.48 -4.54
N GLN A 61 -9.68 3.11 -5.19
CA GLN A 61 -8.34 3.25 -4.62
C GLN A 61 -8.34 3.99 -3.28
N PHE A 62 -9.16 5.04 -3.13
CA PHE A 62 -9.35 5.73 -1.86
C PHE A 62 -9.93 4.82 -0.77
N LEU A 63 -10.93 3.99 -1.10
CA LEU A 63 -11.54 3.04 -0.17
C LEU A 63 -10.50 2.02 0.33
N LEU A 64 -9.74 1.41 -0.59
CA LEU A 64 -8.70 0.41 -0.25
C LEU A 64 -7.62 1.01 0.65
N LYS A 65 -7.11 2.20 0.33
CA LYS A 65 -6.13 2.91 1.16
C LYS A 65 -6.69 3.21 2.56
N SER A 66 -7.93 3.66 2.63
CA SER A 66 -8.60 3.97 3.91
C SER A 66 -8.79 2.73 4.77
N LEU A 67 -9.16 1.60 4.15
CA LEU A 67 -9.29 0.31 4.83
C LEU A 67 -7.95 -0.16 5.40
N ILE A 68 -6.87 -0.08 4.62
CA ILE A 68 -5.53 -0.48 5.08
C ILE A 68 -5.10 0.34 6.32
N VAL A 69 -5.25 1.66 6.26
CA VAL A 69 -4.90 2.56 7.39
C VAL A 69 -5.75 2.25 8.63
N ARG A 70 -7.04 1.99 8.44
CA ARG A 70 -7.96 1.68 9.53
C ARG A 70 -7.66 0.32 10.16
N THR A 71 -7.44 -0.72 9.37
CA THR A 71 -7.07 -2.05 9.89
C THR A 71 -5.76 -2.00 10.66
N GLY A 72 -4.77 -1.21 10.22
CA GLY A 72 -3.53 -1.00 10.98
C GLY A 72 -3.75 -0.31 12.33
N THR A 73 -4.60 0.73 12.35
CA THR A 73 -4.93 1.48 13.58
C THR A 73 -5.75 0.63 14.56
N ASP A 74 -6.73 -0.12 14.07
CA ASP A 74 -7.58 -0.99 14.87
C ASP A 74 -6.77 -2.13 15.53
N CYS A 75 -5.74 -2.64 14.86
CA CYS A 75 -4.79 -3.59 15.44
C CYS A 75 -3.97 -2.99 16.59
N ILE A 76 -3.55 -1.72 16.48
CA ILE A 76 -2.80 -1.02 17.53
C ILE A 76 -3.69 -0.81 18.76
N ILE A 77 -4.93 -0.34 18.57
CA ILE A 77 -5.87 -0.09 19.68
C ILE A 77 -6.23 -1.39 20.40
N LYS A 78 -6.53 -2.48 19.66
CA LYS A 78 -6.81 -3.81 20.26
C LYS A 78 -5.64 -4.38 21.07
N LEU A 79 -4.40 -4.06 20.69
CA LEU A 79 -3.20 -4.48 21.44
C LEU A 79 -3.03 -3.68 22.75
N CYS A 80 -3.46 -2.41 22.76
CA CYS A 80 -3.42 -1.55 23.95
C CYS A 80 -4.59 -1.80 24.91
N ASP A 81 -5.74 -2.25 24.42
CA ASP A 81 -6.96 -2.50 25.21
C ASP A 81 -6.99 -3.87 25.91
N HIS A 82 -5.88 -4.62 25.90
CA HIS A 82 -5.73 -5.80 26.76
C HIS A 82 -5.06 -5.39 28.08
N PRO A 83 -5.81 -5.00 29.13
CA PRO A 83 -5.19 -4.75 30.42
C PRO A 83 -4.53 -6.05 30.88
N THR A 84 -3.23 -5.95 31.17
CA THR A 84 -2.53 -6.91 32.01
C THR A 84 -3.21 -6.91 33.37
N ASN A 85 -4.25 -7.73 33.54
CA ASN A 85 -4.83 -7.98 34.85
C ASN A 85 -3.90 -8.91 35.62
N GLN A 86 -2.76 -8.36 36.07
CA GLN A 86 -2.01 -8.92 37.18
C GLN A 86 -2.80 -8.61 38.45
N GLN A 87 -3.75 -9.48 38.79
CA GLN A 87 -4.21 -9.55 40.16
C GLN A 87 -3.20 -10.39 40.94
N THR A 88 -2.23 -9.68 41.52
CA THR A 88 -1.33 -10.23 42.54
C THR A 88 -2.17 -10.59 43.76
N SER A 89 -2.29 -11.88 44.07
CA SER A 89 -2.79 -12.36 45.35
C SER A 89 -1.95 -13.54 45.80
N CYS A 90 -1.04 -13.25 46.74
CA CYS A 90 -0.39 -14.10 47.74
C CYS A 90 -0.28 -15.63 47.49
N PHE A 91 0.98 -16.09 47.39
CA PHE A 91 1.45 -17.46 47.72
C PHE A 91 0.88 -17.98 49.05
N PRO A 92 0.78 -19.33 49.30
CA PRO A 92 1.92 -20.24 49.12
C PRO A 92 1.71 -21.72 48.71
N LYS A 93 2.80 -22.25 48.12
CA LYS A 93 3.40 -23.60 48.20
C LYS A 93 2.88 -24.78 47.35
N ASP A 94 3.89 -25.40 46.69
CA ASP A 94 4.16 -26.83 46.40
C ASP A 94 3.02 -27.63 45.73
N GLU A 95 3.11 -28.26 44.54
CA GLU A 95 4.15 -29.10 43.95
C GLU A 95 4.02 -29.15 42.41
N ALA A 96 4.97 -29.86 41.79
CA ALA A 96 5.17 -30.10 40.36
C ALA A 96 3.90 -30.52 39.59
N ASP A 97 3.71 -29.90 38.41
CA ASP A 97 2.99 -30.54 37.30
C ASP A 97 3.49 -30.03 35.95
N GLU A 98 3.53 -30.95 35.00
CA GLU A 98 3.98 -30.84 33.63
C GLU A 98 3.03 -29.98 32.78
N GLY A 99 3.54 -29.48 31.66
CA GLY A 99 2.70 -28.91 30.60
C GLY A 99 2.98 -27.44 30.34
N ALA A 100 4.15 -27.14 29.80
CA ALA A 100 4.36 -25.90 29.06
C ALA A 100 3.55 -25.98 27.75
N GLU A 101 2.23 -25.82 27.82
CA GLU A 101 1.42 -25.47 26.68
C GLU A 101 1.85 -24.04 26.28
N ALA A 102 2.77 -23.99 25.31
CA ALA A 102 3.03 -22.77 24.57
C ALA A 102 1.72 -22.37 23.90
N PHE A 103 0.94 -21.53 24.57
CA PHE A 103 -0.17 -20.81 23.97
C PHE A 103 0.43 -19.92 22.89
N CYS A 104 0.50 -20.49 21.68
CA CYS A 104 0.93 -19.81 20.49
C CYS A 104 -0.08 -18.68 20.28
N MET A 105 0.27 -17.47 20.72
CA MET A 105 -0.45 -16.27 20.34
C MET A 105 -0.26 -16.14 18.83
N GLU A 106 -1.16 -16.78 18.08
CA GLU A 106 -1.30 -16.59 16.66
C GLU A 106 -1.54 -15.08 16.50
N LYS A 107 -0.53 -14.37 16.01
CA LYS A 107 -0.71 -12.98 15.60
C LYS A 107 -1.80 -13.01 14.54
N GLN A 108 -3.04 -12.71 14.92
CA GLN A 108 -4.13 -12.51 13.98
C GLN A 108 -3.73 -11.34 13.10
N GLN A 109 -3.13 -11.68 11.96
CA GLN A 109 -2.83 -10.71 10.92
C GLN A 109 -4.16 -10.11 10.49
N PRO A 110 -4.23 -8.77 10.31
CA PRO A 110 -5.43 -8.15 9.79
C PRO A 110 -5.86 -8.83 8.48
N ASP A 111 -7.14 -9.18 8.37
CA ASP A 111 -7.66 -9.77 7.14
C ASP A 111 -7.71 -8.71 6.04
N HIS A 112 -7.02 -9.00 4.95
CA HIS A 112 -6.91 -8.16 3.76
C HIS A 112 -7.48 -8.84 2.51
N SER A 113 -8.45 -9.74 2.70
CA SER A 113 -9.22 -10.43 1.65
C SER A 113 -9.72 -9.50 0.55
N TYR A 114 -10.16 -8.29 0.90
CA TYR A 114 -10.60 -7.26 -0.05
C TYR A 114 -9.57 -6.86 -1.11
N LEU A 115 -8.26 -6.94 -0.83
CA LEU A 115 -7.23 -6.67 -1.85
C LEU A 115 -7.13 -7.80 -2.87
N LYS A 116 -7.28 -9.05 -2.41
CA LYS A 116 -7.29 -10.21 -3.30
C LYS A 116 -8.50 -10.16 -4.23
N GLU A 117 -9.68 -9.90 -3.68
CA GLU A 117 -10.90 -9.73 -4.46
C GLU A 117 -10.80 -8.60 -5.49
N GLU A 118 -10.07 -7.52 -5.16
CA GLU A 118 -9.86 -6.42 -6.10
C GLU A 118 -8.91 -6.79 -7.26
N VAL A 119 -7.87 -7.59 -6.99
CA VAL A 119 -7.01 -8.14 -8.05
C VAL A 119 -7.79 -9.10 -8.95
N GLU A 120 -8.65 -9.94 -8.39
CA GLU A 120 -9.55 -10.82 -9.14
C GLU A 120 -10.50 -10.00 -10.02
N LEU A 121 -11.13 -8.95 -9.47
CA LEU A 121 -11.95 -8.01 -10.22
C LEU A 121 -11.16 -7.38 -11.39
N CYS A 122 -9.94 -6.90 -11.15
CA CYS A 122 -9.10 -6.35 -12.22
C CYS A 122 -8.80 -7.40 -13.30
N THR A 123 -8.55 -8.66 -12.90
CA THR A 123 -8.27 -9.77 -13.82
C THR A 123 -9.47 -10.00 -14.74
N ASP A 124 -10.66 -10.11 -14.17
CA ASP A 124 -11.89 -10.35 -14.92
C ASP A 124 -12.18 -9.20 -15.88
N LEU A 125 -12.06 -7.95 -15.43
CA LEU A 125 -12.33 -6.77 -16.26
C LEU A 125 -11.32 -6.62 -17.39
N ILE A 126 -10.02 -6.85 -17.14
CA ILE A 126 -8.99 -6.75 -18.19
C ILE A 126 -9.16 -7.84 -19.25
N ASN A 127 -9.60 -9.04 -18.84
CA ASN A 127 -9.87 -10.13 -19.77
C ASN A 127 -11.16 -9.91 -20.57
N THR A 128 -12.19 -9.36 -19.93
CA THR A 128 -13.52 -9.13 -20.55
C THR A 128 -13.50 -7.90 -21.47
N TYR A 129 -12.79 -6.84 -21.07
CA TYR A 129 -12.74 -5.56 -21.76
C TYR A 129 -11.28 -5.16 -22.02
N PRO A 130 -10.63 -5.76 -23.04
CA PRO A 130 -9.24 -5.44 -23.37
C PRO A 130 -9.12 -4.01 -23.92
N GLY A 131 -7.95 -3.38 -23.73
CA GLY A 131 -7.64 -2.07 -24.31
C GLY A 131 -8.04 -0.86 -23.46
N HIS A 132 -8.40 -1.06 -22.20
CA HIS A 132 -8.75 0.04 -21.28
C HIS A 132 -7.61 0.39 -20.33
N GLU A 133 -6.93 1.52 -20.56
CA GLU A 133 -5.80 2.00 -19.74
C GLU A 133 -6.17 2.10 -18.25
N THR A 134 -7.39 2.56 -17.96
CA THR A 134 -7.91 2.73 -16.61
C THR A 134 -7.78 1.46 -15.77
N LEU A 135 -8.06 0.29 -16.36
CA LEU A 135 -8.00 -1.00 -15.68
C LEU A 135 -6.56 -1.38 -15.31
N TRP A 136 -5.61 -1.20 -16.24
CA TRP A 136 -4.19 -1.47 -16.01
C TRP A 136 -3.59 -0.52 -14.98
N TYR A 137 -3.97 0.76 -15.04
CA TYR A 137 -3.59 1.73 -14.02
C TYR A 137 -4.15 1.36 -12.64
N HIS A 138 -5.40 0.93 -12.57
CA HIS A 138 -5.99 0.52 -11.31
C HIS A 138 -5.32 -0.73 -10.74
N ARG A 139 -5.13 -1.78 -11.55
CA ARG A 139 -4.43 -3.01 -11.16
C ARG A 139 -3.04 -2.70 -10.59
N ARG A 140 -2.32 -1.75 -11.20
CA ARG A 140 -1.00 -1.28 -10.73
C ARG A 140 -1.06 -0.77 -9.30
N GLN A 141 -2.07 0.04 -8.99
CA GLN A 141 -2.24 0.57 -7.64
C GLN A 141 -2.67 -0.48 -6.63
N VAL A 142 -3.52 -1.44 -7.01
CA VAL A 142 -3.89 -2.55 -6.13
C VAL A 142 -2.66 -3.41 -5.81
N PHE A 143 -1.87 -3.78 -6.83
CA PHE A 143 -0.65 -4.55 -6.65
C PHE A 143 0.36 -3.81 -5.76
N TYR A 144 0.56 -2.51 -6.00
CA TYR A 144 1.42 -1.66 -5.17
C TYR A 144 0.99 -1.71 -3.69
N LEU A 145 -0.30 -1.50 -3.41
CA LEU A 145 -0.83 -1.54 -2.04
C LEU A 145 -0.61 -2.90 -1.37
N GLN A 146 -0.89 -3.98 -2.09
CA GLN A 146 -0.71 -5.35 -1.59
C GLN A 146 0.77 -5.68 -1.32
N HIS A 147 1.68 -5.22 -2.17
CA HIS A 147 3.13 -5.42 -1.99
C HIS A 147 3.66 -4.65 -0.78
N HIS A 148 3.30 -3.38 -0.62
CA HIS A 148 3.74 -2.57 0.52
C HIS A 148 3.22 -3.09 1.86
N LEU A 149 1.97 -3.58 1.89
CA LEU A 149 1.39 -4.14 3.10
C LEU A 149 2.15 -5.41 3.58
N LYS A 150 2.60 -6.25 2.65
CA LYS A 150 3.36 -7.47 2.97
C LYS A 150 4.81 -7.19 3.36
N ASN A 151 5.42 -6.16 2.77
CA ASN A 151 6.84 -5.85 2.93
C ASN A 151 7.15 -4.76 3.98
N CYS A 152 6.15 -4.08 4.54
CA CYS A 152 6.33 -3.16 5.65
C CYS A 152 6.17 -3.90 7.00
N PRO A 153 7.24 -4.14 7.76
CA PRO A 153 7.13 -4.61 9.15
C PRO A 153 6.65 -3.44 10.01
N VAL A 154 5.32 -3.26 10.12
CA VAL A 154 4.59 -2.19 10.85
C VAL A 154 5.50 -1.22 11.65
N PRO A 155 5.98 -0.12 11.04
CA PRO A 155 6.59 0.97 11.80
C PRO A 155 5.63 2.17 11.85
N ASN A 156 5.44 2.71 13.06
CA ASN A 156 4.69 3.92 13.39
C ASN A 156 5.12 5.16 12.56
N ILE A 157 4.61 5.35 11.34
CA ILE A 157 4.79 6.61 10.61
C ILE A 157 3.59 6.89 9.71
N TRP A 158 2.54 7.49 10.29
CA TRP A 158 1.83 8.63 9.69
C TRP A 158 0.95 9.30 10.75
N SER A 159 1.59 9.89 11.77
CA SER A 159 0.96 10.94 12.57
C SER A 159 1.72 12.21 12.29
N SER A 160 1.29 12.91 11.25
CA SER A 160 1.65 14.30 11.02
C SER A 160 0.39 15.05 10.60
N THR A 161 -0.57 15.11 11.53
CA THR A 161 -1.49 16.23 11.62
C THR A 161 -0.99 17.10 12.77
N SER A 162 -0.21 18.11 12.38
CA SER A 162 0.25 19.17 13.26
C SER A 162 -0.97 19.96 13.71
N ASN A 163 -1.39 19.75 14.96
CA ASN A 163 -2.17 20.74 15.69
C ASN A 163 -1.19 21.82 16.13
N ASN A 164 -1.36 23.04 15.62
CA ASN A 164 -1.04 24.25 16.37
C ASN A 164 -1.77 25.44 15.77
N SER A 165 -2.91 25.76 16.36
CA SER A 165 -3.44 27.11 16.40
C SER A 165 -3.39 27.58 17.85
N ASP A 166 -2.45 28.45 18.18
CA ASP A 166 -2.80 29.73 18.82
C ASP A 166 -1.62 30.70 18.79
N GLY A 167 -1.92 31.97 18.58
CA GLY A 167 -0.95 33.01 18.27
C GLY A 167 -0.39 33.73 19.49
N THR A 168 0.82 34.27 19.37
CA THR A 168 1.13 35.62 19.87
C THR A 168 2.41 36.19 19.24
N VAL A 169 2.39 37.51 19.16
CA VAL A 169 3.21 38.45 18.41
C VAL A 169 4.60 38.64 19.04
N ASN A 170 5.66 38.82 18.25
CA ASN A 170 6.53 40.01 18.30
C ASN A 170 7.77 39.94 17.39
N ASN A 171 7.99 41.07 16.72
CA ASN A 171 9.11 41.46 15.87
C ASN A 171 10.49 41.31 16.53
N SER A 172 11.54 41.08 15.73
CA SER A 172 12.58 42.08 15.43
C SER A 172 13.70 41.47 14.56
N HIS A 173 14.01 42.11 13.43
CA HIS A 173 15.29 41.99 12.72
C HIS A 173 16.45 42.51 13.61
N PRO A 174 17.71 42.11 13.34
CA PRO A 174 18.53 42.93 12.45
C PRO A 174 19.40 42.16 11.45
N HIS A 175 19.69 42.92 10.41
CA HIS A 175 20.58 42.75 9.27
C HIS A 175 22.07 42.62 9.67
N VAL A 176 22.90 42.15 8.72
CA VAL A 176 24.30 42.54 8.38
C VAL A 176 25.13 41.30 8.01
N THR A 177 26.05 41.22 7.04
CA THR A 177 26.39 41.87 5.75
C THR A 177 27.62 41.05 5.27
N THR A 178 27.82 40.87 3.95
CA THR A 178 29.12 40.63 3.24
C THR A 178 29.94 39.37 3.58
N GLY A 179 30.63 38.68 2.67
CA GLY A 179 30.96 38.92 1.26
C GLY A 179 32.12 37.98 0.86
N HIS A 180 32.34 37.87 -0.46
CA HIS A 180 33.52 37.36 -1.18
C HIS A 180 33.78 35.85 -1.27
N THR A 181 34.44 35.28 -2.29
CA THR A 181 34.71 35.49 -3.74
C THR A 181 35.70 34.34 -4.11
N THR A 182 35.59 33.80 -5.33
CA THR A 182 36.60 33.00 -6.13
C THR A 182 37.12 31.66 -5.57
N GLN A 183 36.91 30.52 -6.25
CA GLN A 183 37.61 30.00 -7.45
C GLN A 183 39.11 29.73 -7.23
N ASP A 184 39.52 28.45 -7.31
CA ASP A 184 40.70 28.03 -8.06
C ASP A 184 40.69 26.52 -8.36
N MET A 185 41.19 26.19 -9.56
CA MET A 185 41.44 24.85 -10.12
C MET A 185 42.86 24.40 -9.68
N ASP A 186 43.46 23.22 -9.93
CA ASP A 186 43.33 22.18 -10.96
C ASP A 186 44.34 21.04 -10.63
N VAL A 187 44.32 19.98 -11.45
CA VAL A 187 45.42 19.04 -11.82
C VAL A 187 45.50 17.61 -11.22
N ASP A 188 45.41 16.68 -12.17
CA ASP A 188 45.62 15.22 -12.24
C ASP A 188 46.90 14.62 -11.60
N SER A 189 46.85 13.33 -11.22
CA SER A 189 47.63 12.26 -11.88
C SER A 189 47.43 10.85 -11.29
N LEU A 190 47.23 9.92 -12.22
CA LEU A 190 47.30 8.45 -12.25
C LEU A 190 48.34 7.76 -11.32
N THR A 191 48.05 6.54 -10.84
CA THR A 191 48.64 5.24 -11.32
C THR A 191 48.40 4.08 -10.32
N GLU A 192 48.20 2.89 -10.89
CA GLU A 192 47.76 1.58 -10.37
C GLU A 192 48.73 0.80 -9.43
N CYS A 193 48.17 -0.19 -8.70
CA CYS A 193 48.36 -1.64 -8.95
C CYS A 193 48.59 -2.52 -7.69
N ASN A 194 47.98 -3.73 -7.78
CA ASN A 194 48.32 -5.02 -7.16
C ASN A 194 47.61 -5.53 -5.89
N LYS A 195 46.68 -6.47 -6.16
CA LYS A 195 46.64 -7.88 -5.71
C LYS A 195 46.99 -8.19 -4.25
N GLN A 196 46.02 -8.76 -3.53
CA GLN A 196 46.24 -9.97 -2.73
C GLN A 196 44.92 -10.74 -2.58
N GLY A 197 44.90 -12.00 -3.03
CA GLY A 197 43.77 -12.91 -2.83
C GLY A 197 43.73 -13.44 -1.39
N TYR A 198 42.53 -13.60 -0.86
CA TYR A 198 42.28 -14.43 0.30
C TYR A 198 40.91 -15.11 0.16
N SER A 199 40.96 -16.44 0.01
CA SER A 199 39.82 -17.34 0.04
C SER A 199 39.43 -17.58 1.50
N GLN A 200 38.18 -17.31 1.87
CA GLN A 200 37.59 -17.91 3.07
C GLN A 200 36.20 -18.47 2.78
N GLU A 201 35.98 -19.60 3.43
CA GLU A 201 34.97 -20.61 3.18
C GLU A 201 33.53 -20.14 3.20
N THR A 202 32.78 -20.81 2.33
CA THR A 202 31.34 -20.88 2.24
C THR A 202 30.67 -21.21 3.58
N LYS A 203 30.21 -20.18 4.30
CA LYS A 203 29.03 -20.33 5.19
C LYS A 203 27.79 -20.02 4.38
N ARG A 204 27.28 -21.07 3.73
CA ARG A 204 25.96 -21.09 3.10
C ARG A 204 24.94 -20.85 4.20
N LEU A 205 24.56 -19.59 4.44
CA LEU A 205 23.34 -19.29 5.18
C LEU A 205 22.23 -20.03 4.44
N LYS A 206 21.66 -21.04 5.10
CA LYS A 206 20.38 -21.61 4.67
C LYS A 206 19.40 -20.44 4.69
N ARG A 207 19.20 -19.82 3.51
CA ARG A 207 18.08 -18.95 3.26
C ARG A 207 16.87 -19.79 3.62
N ALA A 208 16.19 -19.42 4.71
CA ALA A 208 14.89 -19.97 5.04
C ALA A 208 14.04 -19.91 3.76
N PRO A 209 13.12 -20.86 3.53
CA PRO A 209 12.20 -20.76 2.41
C PRO A 209 11.60 -19.36 2.48
N MET A 210 11.72 -18.58 1.39
CA MET A 210 11.04 -17.30 1.28
C MET A 210 9.56 -17.61 1.11
N GLN A 211 8.92 -18.03 2.21
CA GLN A 211 7.48 -18.02 2.35
C GLN A 211 7.10 -16.53 2.20
N ASP A 212 6.42 -16.21 1.09
CA ASP A 212 5.63 -14.99 0.82
C ASP A 212 5.82 -14.36 -0.59
N CYS A 213 6.45 -15.05 -1.55
CA CYS A 213 6.52 -14.58 -2.96
C CYS A 213 5.27 -14.87 -3.83
N ILE A 214 4.13 -15.25 -3.24
CA ILE A 214 3.03 -15.86 -4.02
C ILE A 214 2.36 -14.89 -5.01
N ASN A 215 2.46 -13.57 -4.86
CA ASN A 215 1.77 -12.65 -5.78
C ASN A 215 2.59 -12.25 -7.03
N VAL A 216 3.93 -12.22 -6.95
CA VAL A 216 4.76 -11.70 -8.05
C VAL A 216 4.76 -12.67 -9.24
N GLU A 217 4.89 -13.96 -8.97
CA GLU A 217 4.89 -15.00 -10.00
C GLU A 217 3.52 -15.11 -10.70
N GLU A 218 2.44 -15.03 -9.92
CA GLU A 218 1.07 -14.99 -10.45
C GLU A 218 0.85 -13.76 -11.35
N GLU A 219 1.40 -12.61 -10.96
CA GLU A 219 1.32 -11.38 -11.74
C GLU A 219 2.07 -11.49 -13.08
N TYR A 220 3.28 -12.07 -13.08
CA TYR A 220 4.01 -12.33 -14.33
C TYR A 220 3.28 -13.33 -15.22
N LYS A 221 2.70 -14.40 -14.64
CA LYS A 221 1.88 -15.37 -15.40
C LYS A 221 0.68 -14.70 -16.05
N PHE A 222 -0.04 -13.85 -15.32
CA PHE A 222 -1.15 -13.07 -15.86
C PHE A 222 -0.70 -12.19 -17.05
N ILE A 223 0.34 -11.40 -16.88
CA ILE A 223 0.87 -10.53 -17.94
C ILE A 223 1.29 -11.34 -19.18
N ASN A 224 2.03 -12.43 -18.99
CA ASN A 224 2.49 -13.27 -20.10
C ASN A 224 1.30 -13.93 -20.82
N HIS A 225 0.28 -14.36 -20.07
CA HIS A 225 -0.94 -14.89 -20.66
C HIS A 225 -1.64 -13.84 -21.53
N VAL A 226 -1.84 -12.62 -21.03
CA VAL A 226 -2.43 -11.53 -21.80
C VAL A 226 -1.62 -11.24 -23.06
N LEU A 227 -0.29 -11.11 -22.95
CA LEU A 227 0.58 -10.84 -24.10
C LEU A 227 0.58 -11.95 -25.15
N SER A 228 0.38 -13.21 -24.74
CA SER A 228 0.34 -14.35 -25.67
C SER A 228 -0.99 -14.50 -26.41
N THR A 229 -2.07 -13.94 -25.86
CA THR A 229 -3.44 -14.12 -26.37
C THR A 229 -4.04 -12.84 -26.95
N CYS A 230 -3.44 -11.67 -26.69
CA CYS A 230 -3.98 -10.39 -27.12
C CYS A 230 -3.92 -10.21 -28.65
N LYS A 231 -5.04 -9.79 -29.22
CA LYS A 231 -5.13 -9.33 -30.62
C LYS A 231 -5.20 -7.80 -30.72
N GLU A 232 -5.62 -7.15 -29.64
CA GLU A 232 -5.76 -5.69 -29.55
C GLU A 232 -4.41 -5.01 -29.24
N GLU A 233 -4.06 -4.00 -30.03
CA GLU A 233 -2.78 -3.29 -29.93
C GLU A 233 -2.66 -2.53 -28.59
N ASP A 234 -3.72 -1.82 -28.19
CA ASP A 234 -3.75 -1.07 -26.94
C ASP A 234 -3.57 -2.01 -25.73
N GLN A 235 -4.20 -3.19 -25.74
CA GLN A 235 -4.03 -4.19 -24.68
C GLN A 235 -2.58 -4.66 -24.58
N ALA A 236 -1.94 -4.96 -25.71
CA ALA A 236 -0.54 -5.36 -25.76
C ALA A 236 0.39 -4.24 -25.23
N ARG A 237 0.11 -2.99 -25.61
CA ARG A 237 0.85 -1.81 -25.15
C ARG A 237 0.73 -1.62 -23.65
N PHE A 238 -0.47 -1.71 -23.09
CA PHE A 238 -0.69 -1.53 -21.65
C PHE A 238 -0.09 -2.67 -20.84
N ALA A 239 -0.28 -3.94 -21.27
CA ALA A 239 0.35 -5.10 -20.63
C ALA A 239 1.88 -5.01 -20.63
N SER A 240 2.47 -4.59 -21.75
CA SER A 240 3.93 -4.40 -21.87
C SER A 240 4.43 -3.27 -20.96
N SER A 241 3.69 -2.16 -20.88
CA SER A 241 4.01 -1.03 -20.00
C SER A 241 3.92 -1.42 -18.53
N TYR A 242 2.88 -2.18 -18.17
CA TYR A 242 2.70 -2.74 -16.84
C TYR A 242 3.85 -3.68 -16.46
N ARG A 243 4.27 -4.57 -17.38
CA ARG A 243 5.43 -5.46 -17.17
C ARG A 243 6.71 -4.68 -16.90
N LYS A 244 6.99 -3.65 -17.70
CA LYS A 244 8.17 -2.78 -17.52
C LYS A 244 8.14 -2.09 -16.15
N TRP A 245 6.97 -1.58 -15.75
CA TRP A 245 6.81 -1.02 -14.42
C TRP A 245 7.06 -2.06 -13.33
N LEU A 246 6.51 -3.26 -13.44
CA LEU A 246 6.68 -4.31 -12.43
C LEU A 246 8.15 -4.68 -12.23
N VAL A 247 8.92 -4.82 -13.31
CA VAL A 247 10.37 -5.06 -13.26
C VAL A 247 11.09 -3.91 -12.54
N SER A 248 10.75 -2.66 -12.88
CA SER A 248 11.34 -1.49 -12.22
C SER A 248 10.94 -1.36 -10.75
N PHE A 249 9.72 -1.75 -10.40
CA PHE A 249 9.18 -1.65 -9.04
C PHE A 249 9.82 -2.68 -8.10
N LEU A 250 10.05 -3.91 -8.59
CA LEU A 250 10.67 -4.98 -7.80
C LEU A 250 12.20 -4.86 -7.70
N GLY A 251 12.81 -4.05 -8.57
CA GLY A 251 14.25 -3.76 -8.54
C GLY A 251 14.65 -2.59 -7.64
N GLN A 252 13.69 -1.90 -7.03
CA GLN A 252 13.88 -0.83 -6.04
C GLN A 252 13.96 -1.41 -4.63
#